data_AF-R9KLK5-F1
#
_entry.id   AF-R9KLK5-F1
#
_cell.length_a   1.000
_cell.length_b   1.000
_cell.length_c   1.000
_cell.angle_alpha   90.00
_cell.angle_beta   90.00
_cell.angle_gamma   90.00
#
_symmetry.space_group_name_H-M   'P 1'
#
loop_
_entity.id
_entity.type
_entity.pdbx_description
1 polymer ?
#
loop_
_entity_poly.entity_id
_entity_poly.type
_entity_poly.pdbx_seq_one_letter_code
_entity_poly.pdbx_strand_id
1 'polypeptide(L)' 'MICVNCGRKLKSAISREAGYGPVCYKRIFGISMRYRCPNNALETANIPYRTLQGQVTMEEYLQTVSE' A
#
# COMPACT_ATOMS: atom_id res chain seq x y z
N MET A 1 2.78 -12.07 24.54
CA MET A 1 3.44 -10.78 24.21
C MET A 1 2.39 -9.69 24.08
N ILE A 2 2.68 -8.52 24.64
CA ILE A 2 1.77 -7.36 24.69
C ILE A 2 2.39 -6.18 23.92
N CYS A 3 1.56 -5.27 23.43
CA CYS A 3 2.03 -4.04 22.81
C CYS A 3 2.68 -3.13 23.85
N VAL A 4 3.90 -2.68 23.60
CA VAL A 4 4.63 -1.78 24.51
C VAL A 4 3.90 -0.45 24.71
N ASN A 5 3.22 0.07 23.68
CA ASN A 5 2.52 1.35 23.77
C ASN A 5 1.12 1.28 24.42
N CYS A 6 0.32 0.24 24.14
CA CYS A 6 -1.10 0.20 24.56
C CYS A 6 -1.48 -1.00 25.43
N GLY A 7 -0.53 -1.89 25.75
CA GLY A 7 -0.76 -3.07 26.60
C GLY A 7 -1.62 -4.18 25.99
N ARG A 8 -2.25 -3.97 24.83
CA ARG A 8 -3.10 -4.98 24.17
C ARG A 8 -2.30 -6.23 23.78
N LYS A 9 -2.91 -7.41 23.90
CA LYS A 9 -2.32 -8.70 23.52
C LYS A 9 -2.08 -8.76 22.00
N LEU A 10 -0.85 -9.09 21.61
CA LEU A 10 -0.47 -9.21 20.19
C LEU A 10 -0.74 -10.63 19.70
N LYS A 11 -1.56 -10.75 18.64
CA LYS A 11 -1.98 -12.05 18.07
C LYS A 11 -1.04 -12.56 16.98
N SER A 12 -0.65 -11.69 16.04
CA SER A 12 0.19 -12.08 14.90
C SER A 12 1.67 -12.22 15.30
N ALA A 13 2.39 -13.14 14.65
CA ALA A 13 3.83 -13.30 14.85
C ALA A 13 4.60 -11.99 14.56
N ILE A 14 4.23 -11.27 13.50
CA ILE A 14 4.83 -9.99 13.10
C ILE A 14 4.67 -8.93 14.19
N SER A 15 3.46 -8.78 14.76
CA SER A 15 3.27 -7.84 15.86
C SER A 15 4.07 -8.26 17.09
N ARG A 16 4.15 -9.57 17.38
CA ARG A 16 4.94 -10.08 18.49
C ARG A 16 6.42 -9.72 18.29
N GLU A 17 7.00 -10.04 17.14
CA GLU A 17 8.39 -9.71 16.80
C GLU A 17 8.67 -8.20 16.88
N ALA A 18 7.76 -7.37 16.34
CA ALA A 18 7.89 -5.92 16.39
C ALA A 18 7.63 -5.31 17.79
N GLY A 19 6.99 -6.03 18.72
CA GLY A 19 6.58 -5.51 20.03
C GLY A 19 5.41 -4.51 20.03
N TYR A 20 4.84 -4.21 18.85
CA TYR A 20 3.73 -3.27 18.69
C TYR A 20 2.58 -3.83 17.86
N GLY A 21 1.36 -3.39 18.18
CA GLY A 21 0.20 -3.62 17.31
C GLY A 21 0.28 -2.73 16.06
N PRO A 22 -0.39 -3.11 14.95
CA PRO A 22 -0.28 -2.41 13.66
C PRO A 22 -0.63 -0.91 13.74
N VAL A 23 -1.63 -0.56 14.55
CA VAL A 23 -2.04 0.83 14.77
C VAL A 23 -1.00 1.62 15.56
N CYS A 24 -0.47 1.04 16.66
CA CYS A 24 0.56 1.69 17.48
C CYS A 24 1.87 1.84 16.71
N TYR A 25 2.24 0.81 15.94
CA TYR A 25 3.41 0.84 15.09
C TYR A 25 3.33 1.99 14.06
N LYS A 26 2.23 2.10 13.33
CA LYS A 26 2.02 3.21 12.38
C LYS A 26 2.05 4.59 13.05
N ARG A 27 1.49 4.71 14.26
CA ARG A 27 1.47 5.98 14.98
C ARG A 27 2.86 6.44 15.42
N ILE A 28 3.73 5.52 15.83
CA ILE A 28 5.07 5.82 16.33
C ILE A 28 6.06 6.00 15.19
N PHE A 29 6.06 5.09 14.21
CA PHE A 29 7.05 5.06 13.15
C PHE A 29 6.58 5.75 11.85
N GLY A 30 5.32 6.17 11.76
CA GLY A 30 4.73 6.77 10.56
C GLY A 30 4.51 5.81 9.39
N ILE A 31 5.02 4.59 9.48
CA ILE A 31 4.95 3.56 8.43
C ILE A 31 4.04 2.40 8.82
N SER A 32 3.34 1.83 7.83
CA SER A 32 2.57 0.61 8.06
C SER A 32 3.50 -0.56 8.33
N MET A 33 3.18 -1.38 9.32
CA MET A 33 3.83 -2.66 9.57
C MET A 33 3.46 -3.60 8.42
N ARG A 34 4.26 -3.61 7.35
CA ARG A 34 3.97 -4.40 6.14
C ARG A 34 4.13 -5.87 6.49
N TYR A 35 3.13 -6.68 6.15
CA TYR A 35 3.37 -8.10 5.94
C TYR A 35 4.39 -8.19 4.81
N ARG A 36 5.49 -8.93 5.01
CA ARG A 36 6.24 -9.47 3.86
C ARG A 36 5.31 -10.46 3.17
N CYS A 37 4.36 -9.95 2.40
CA CYS A 37 3.76 -10.73 1.34
C CYS A 37 4.90 -10.95 0.34
N PRO A 38 5.27 -12.19 -0.01
CA PRO A 38 6.35 -12.45 -0.98
C PRO A 38 6.15 -11.76 -2.34
N ASN A 39 4.99 -11.14 -2.58
CA ASN A 39 4.60 -10.58 -3.87
C ASN A 39 4.50 -9.06 -3.94
N ASN A 40 4.75 -8.33 -2.84
CA ASN A 40 4.74 -6.87 -2.88
C ASN A 40 6.05 -6.35 -2.29
N ALA A 41 7.14 -6.67 -2.99
CA ALA A 41 8.22 -5.71 -3.13
C ALA A 41 7.57 -4.36 -3.46
N LEU A 42 8.11 -3.30 -2.86
CA LEU A 42 7.90 -1.94 -3.34
C LEU A 42 8.50 -1.88 -4.75
N GLU A 43 7.81 -2.47 -5.71
CA GLU A 43 8.02 -2.23 -7.12
C GLU A 43 7.64 -0.77 -7.33
N THR A 44 8.68 0.06 -7.34
CA THR A 44 8.74 1.14 -8.33
C THR A 44 8.94 0.52 -9.72
N ALA A 45 8.21 -0.56 -10.04
CA ALA A 45 8.18 -1.15 -11.36
C ALA A 45 6.90 -0.66 -11.98
N ASN A 46 7.07 0.14 -13.03
CA ASN A 46 6.26 0.11 -14.24
C ASN A 46 4.93 -0.60 -14.04
N ILE A 47 3.96 0.07 -13.39
CA ILE A 47 2.56 -0.34 -13.56
C ILE A 47 2.32 -0.06 -15.04
N PRO A 48 2.16 -1.08 -15.92
CA PRO A 48 1.82 -0.79 -17.29
C PRO A 48 0.46 -0.09 -17.22
N TYR A 49 0.40 1.15 -17.69
CA TYR A 49 -0.83 1.91 -17.81
C TYR A 49 -1.81 1.01 -18.56
N ARG A 50 -2.73 0.37 -17.83
CA ARG A 50 -3.72 -0.48 -18.47
C ARG A 50 -4.76 0.47 -19.05
N THR A 51 -4.74 0.62 -20.36
CA THR A 51 -5.80 1.31 -21.08
C THR A 51 -7.13 0.64 -20.71
N LEU A 52 -7.99 1.36 -20.00
CA LEU A 52 -9.33 0.89 -19.70
C LEU A 52 -10.15 0.99 -20.99
N GLN A 53 -11.05 0.02 -21.21
CA GLN A 53 -11.92 0.04 -22.39
C GLN A 53 -12.78 1.32 -22.36
N GLY A 54 -12.65 2.17 -23.39
CA GLY A 54 -13.30 3.48 -23.47
C GLY A 54 -12.42 4.67 -23.07
N GLN A 55 -11.16 4.45 -22.71
CA GLN A 55 -10.19 5.52 -22.53
C GLN A 55 -9.68 6.00 -23.89
N VAL A 56 -9.87 7.28 -24.19
CA VAL A 56 -9.28 7.97 -25.34
C VAL A 56 -8.05 8.73 -24.90
N THR A 57 -7.03 8.82 -25.76
CA THR A 57 -5.87 9.67 -25.48
C THR A 57 -6.20 11.14 -25.77
N MET A 58 -5.36 12.05 -25.29
CA MET A 58 -5.59 13.49 -25.49
C MET A 58 -5.55 13.86 -26.98
N GLU A 59 -4.73 13.18 -27.75
CA GLU A 59 -4.58 13.37 -29.20
C GLU A 59 -5.86 12.95 -29.92
N GLU A 60 -6.41 11.79 -29.56
CA GLU A 60 -7.65 11.26 -30.11
C GLU A 60 -8.84 12.18 -29.80
N TYR A 61 -8.90 12.73 -28.58
CA TYR A 61 -9.89 13.75 -28.22
C TYR A 61 -9.75 15.00 -29.11
N LEU A 62 -8.56 15.59 -29.19
CA LEU A 62 -8.33 16.82 -29.95
C LEU A 62 -8.71 16.68 -31.43
N GLN A 63 -8.51 15.50 -32.01
CA GLN A 63 -8.87 15.22 -33.39
C GLN A 63 -10.39 15.20 -33.61
N THR A 64 -11.18 14.73 -32.63
CA THR A 64 -12.65 14.77 -32.70
C THR A 64 -13.25 16.18 -32.55
N VAL A 65 -12.55 17.10 -31.87
CA VAL A 65 -13.03 18.48 -31.68
C VAL A 65 -12.65 19.41 -32.85
N SER A 66 -11.87 18.90 -33.81
CA SER A 66 -11.36 19.67 -34.95
C SER A 66 -12.25 19.60 -36.19
N GLU A 67 -13.37 18.87 -36.15
CA GLU A 67 -14.38 18.75 -37.22
C GLU A 67 -15.62 19.63 -36.96
#